data_AF-A0A9W5YP88-F1
#
_entry.id   AF-A0A9W5YP88-F1
#
_cell.length_a   1.000
_cell.length_b   1.000
_cell.length_c   1.000
_cell.angle_alpha   90.00
_cell.angle_beta   90.00
_cell.angle_gamma   90.00
#
_symmetry.space_group_name_H-M   'P 1'
#
loop_
_entity.id
_entity.type
_entity.pdbx_description
1 polymer ?
#
loop_
_entity_poly.entity_id
_entity_poly.type
_entity_poly.pdbx_seq_one_letter_code
_entity_poly.pdbx_strand_id
1 'polypeptide(L)'
;MTKANPQTVRVAAVQAEGCYFDLPAAVQKTCDLIIEAAGKGCDLIAFPEVWIPQYPGWICDPIDFEMVSEYMKHSLKRDSPEMRTIQECAGANNIAVCLGYSENDNDSLYLSQSFIGKDGKIKMHRRKIRPTHVETHHLRRGQWRLVDKCG
;
A
#
# COMPACT_ATOMS: atom_id res chain seq x y z
N MET A 1 -17.23 -34.52 -4.83
CA MET A 1 -16.67 -33.19 -4.57
C MET A 1 -15.60 -32.93 -5.62
N THR A 2 -15.89 -32.03 -6.54
CA THR A 2 -15.08 -31.74 -7.74
C THR A 2 -13.70 -31.20 -7.34
N LYS A 3 -12.66 -31.91 -7.78
CA LYS A 3 -11.26 -31.48 -7.74
C LYS A 3 -11.16 -30.21 -8.59
N ALA A 4 -10.93 -29.06 -7.97
CA ALA A 4 -10.78 -27.80 -8.69
C ALA A 4 -9.65 -27.96 -9.72
N ASN A 5 -9.96 -27.70 -11.00
CA ASN A 5 -8.97 -27.58 -12.07
C ASN A 5 -7.90 -26.58 -11.62
N PRO A 6 -6.60 -26.74 -11.94
CA PRO A 6 -5.62 -25.73 -11.60
C PRO A 6 -6.01 -24.44 -12.34
N GLN A 7 -6.61 -23.50 -11.61
CA GLN A 7 -6.95 -22.19 -12.12
C GLN A 7 -5.63 -21.51 -12.43
N THR A 8 -5.32 -21.33 -13.72
CA THR A 8 -4.17 -20.53 -14.13
C THR A 8 -4.45 -19.09 -13.72
N VAL A 9 -3.64 -18.55 -12.82
CA VAL A 9 -3.72 -17.17 -12.36
C VAL A 9 -2.59 -16.39 -13.01
N ARG A 10 -2.90 -15.27 -13.67
CA ARG A 10 -1.89 -14.38 -14.24
C ARG A 10 -1.61 -13.23 -13.29
N VAL A 11 -0.34 -13.01 -12.95
CA VAL A 11 0.08 -11.99 -11.98
C VAL A 11 1.02 -10.98 -12.61
N ALA A 12 0.83 -9.70 -12.29
CA ALA A 12 1.75 -8.62 -12.60
C ALA A 12 2.53 -8.21 -11.32
N ALA A 13 3.84 -8.08 -11.43
CA ALA A 13 4.69 -7.49 -10.40
C ALA A 13 5.20 -6.14 -10.93
N VAL A 14 4.91 -5.06 -10.20
CA VAL A 14 5.29 -3.72 -10.62
C VAL A 14 6.75 -3.47 -10.28
N GLN A 15 7.54 -3.13 -11.30
CA GLN A 15 8.87 -2.58 -11.17
C GLN A 15 8.88 -1.20 -11.85
N ALA A 16 8.61 -0.18 -11.06
CA ALA A 16 8.57 1.21 -11.48
C ALA A 16 9.01 2.10 -10.32
N GLU A 17 9.36 3.34 -10.61
CA GLU A 17 9.54 4.38 -9.60
C GLU A 17 8.18 4.86 -9.10
N GLY A 18 7.99 5.07 -7.79
CA GLY A 18 6.79 5.72 -7.25
C GLY A 18 6.74 7.22 -7.57
N CYS A 19 5.78 7.93 -6.98
CA CYS A 19 5.74 9.39 -7.01
C CYS A 19 6.13 9.90 -5.62
N TYR A 20 7.25 10.61 -5.57
CA TYR A 20 7.83 11.10 -4.33
C TYR A 20 7.12 12.38 -3.87
N PHE A 21 6.57 12.37 -2.64
CA PHE A 21 5.81 13.49 -2.06
C PHE A 21 4.69 14.05 -2.95
N ASP A 22 4.01 13.18 -3.70
CA ASP A 22 2.83 13.57 -4.48
C ASP A 22 1.80 12.44 -4.42
N LEU A 23 0.92 12.51 -3.41
CA LEU A 23 -0.12 11.52 -3.21
C LEU A 23 -1.10 11.44 -4.40
N PRO A 24 -1.65 12.55 -4.93
CA PRO A 24 -2.50 12.51 -6.12
C PRO A 24 -1.83 11.85 -7.33
N ALA A 25 -0.57 12.21 -7.65
CA ALA A 25 0.14 11.59 -8.76
C ALA A 25 0.43 10.10 -8.50
N ALA A 26 0.76 9.72 -7.26
CA ALA A 26 0.95 8.32 -6.88
C ALA A 26 -0.33 7.50 -7.08
N VAL A 27 -1.49 8.04 -6.69
CA VAL A 27 -2.80 7.40 -6.89
C VAL A 27 -3.12 7.23 -8.37
N GLN A 28 -2.92 8.29 -9.16
CA GLN A 28 -3.14 8.25 -10.61
C GLN A 28 -2.26 7.18 -11.27
N LYS A 29 -0.95 7.19 -10.98
CA LYS A 29 0.00 6.21 -11.51
C LYS A 29 -0.35 4.77 -11.10
N THR A 30 -0.83 4.60 -9.87
CA THR A 30 -1.31 3.29 -9.39
C THR A 30 -2.49 2.80 -10.23
N CYS A 31 -3.45 3.68 -10.53
CA CYS A 31 -4.60 3.35 -11.36
C CYS A 31 -4.20 3.02 -12.80
N ASP A 32 -3.27 3.78 -13.39
CA ASP A 32 -2.78 3.54 -14.76
C ASP A 32 -2.14 2.15 -14.88
N LEU A 33 -1.32 1.75 -13.90
CA LEU A 33 -0.70 0.43 -13.85
C LEU A 33 -1.71 -0.70 -13.62
N ILE A 34 -2.75 -0.47 -12.82
CA ILE A 34 -3.87 -1.41 -12.64
C ILE A 34 -4.58 -1.64 -13.98
N ILE A 35 -4.90 -0.57 -14.70
CA ILE A 35 -5.57 -0.62 -16.01
C ILE A 35 -4.69 -1.36 -17.02
N GLU A 36 -3.39 -1.06 -17.06
CA GLU A 36 -2.45 -1.74 -17.96
C GLU A 36 -2.37 -3.25 -17.69
N ALA A 37 -2.25 -3.65 -16.41
CA ALA A 37 -2.19 -5.05 -16.03
C ALA A 37 -3.51 -5.78 -16.34
N ALA A 38 -4.65 -5.15 -16.09
CA ALA A 38 -5.95 -5.70 -16.44
C ALA A 38 -6.12 -5.84 -17.96
N GLY A 39 -5.68 -4.86 -18.75
CA GLY A 39 -5.65 -4.93 -20.22
C GLY A 39 -4.77 -6.06 -20.77
N LYS A 40 -3.77 -6.50 -19.99
CA LYS A 40 -2.94 -7.69 -20.29
C LYS A 40 -3.57 -8.99 -19.76
N GLY A 41 -4.77 -8.97 -19.18
CA GLY A 41 -5.47 -10.14 -18.67
C GLY A 41 -4.89 -10.68 -17.35
N CYS A 42 -4.27 -9.83 -16.53
CA CYS A 42 -3.82 -10.23 -15.20
C CYS A 42 -4.99 -10.29 -14.21
N ASP A 43 -4.95 -11.26 -13.31
CA ASP A 43 -5.90 -11.45 -12.22
C ASP A 43 -5.51 -10.69 -10.94
N LEU A 44 -4.21 -10.43 -10.78
CA LEU A 44 -3.61 -9.78 -9.62
C LEU A 44 -2.44 -8.90 -10.07
N ILE A 45 -2.34 -7.71 -9.47
CA ILE A 45 -1.17 -6.83 -9.56
C ILE A 45 -0.61 -6.58 -8.15
N ALA A 46 0.71 -6.69 -8.02
CA ALA A 46 1.42 -6.44 -6.77
C ALA A 46 2.41 -5.28 -6.92
N PHE A 47 2.34 -4.34 -5.97
CA PHE A 47 3.21 -3.18 -5.88
C PHE A 47 4.36 -3.41 -4.89
N PRO A 48 5.51 -2.71 -5.07
CA PRO A 48 6.63 -2.76 -4.14
C PRO A 48 6.29 -2.36 -2.69
N GLU A 49 7.21 -2.65 -1.77
CA GLU A 49 7.14 -2.15 -0.39
C GLU A 49 7.18 -0.61 -0.37
N VAL A 50 6.21 0.01 0.32
CA VAL A 50 6.05 1.47 0.43
C VAL A 50 5.97 2.16 -0.94
N TRP A 51 5.08 1.68 -1.81
CA TRP A 51 4.83 2.28 -3.12
C TRP A 51 4.29 3.72 -3.01
N ILE A 52 3.43 4.00 -2.03
CA ILE A 52 2.86 5.33 -1.79
C ILE A 52 3.35 5.85 -0.42
N PRO A 53 3.94 7.05 -0.31
CA PRO A 53 4.36 7.98 -1.37
C PRO A 53 5.81 7.74 -1.84
N GLN A 54 6.20 6.47 -2.04
CA GLN A 54 7.58 5.99 -2.21
C GLN A 54 8.38 5.92 -0.90
N TYR A 55 9.29 4.95 -0.80
CA TYR A 55 10.16 4.76 0.36
C TYR A 55 11.03 6.02 0.64
N PRO A 56 11.09 6.49 1.90
CA PRO A 56 11.87 7.66 2.26
C PRO A 56 13.36 7.29 2.31
N GLY A 57 14.11 7.63 1.25
CA GLY A 57 15.56 7.36 1.18
C GLY A 57 16.38 8.05 2.28
N TRP A 58 15.84 9.14 2.84
CA TRP A 58 16.40 9.93 3.95
C TRP A 58 16.13 9.33 5.34
N ILE A 59 15.49 8.16 5.45
CA ILE A 59 15.20 7.54 6.76
C ILE A 59 16.46 7.11 7.53
N CYS A 60 17.62 7.14 6.87
CA CYS A 60 18.93 6.88 7.47
C CYS A 60 19.65 8.15 7.93
N ASP A 61 19.13 9.34 7.59
CA ASP A 61 19.70 10.63 7.95
C ASP A 61 19.22 11.08 9.34
N PRO A 62 19.86 12.08 9.97
CA PRO A 62 19.34 12.69 11.19
C PRO A 62 17.90 13.16 11.02
N ILE A 63 17.08 13.02 12.07
CA ILE A 63 15.65 13.35 12.02
C ILE A 63 15.45 14.82 11.66
N ASP A 64 14.87 15.05 10.48
CA ASP A 64 14.30 16.32 10.07
C ASP A 64 12.78 16.28 10.29
N PHE A 65 12.31 17.03 11.29
CA PHE A 65 10.88 17.08 11.63
C PHE A 65 10.01 17.71 10.54
N GLU A 66 10.55 18.64 9.76
CA GLU A 66 9.82 19.26 8.65
C GLU A 66 9.61 18.23 7.54
N MET A 67 10.66 17.46 7.22
CA MET A 67 10.58 16.38 6.23
C MET A 67 9.64 15.25 6.66
N VAL A 68 9.66 14.87 7.94
CA VAL A 68 8.70 13.88 8.49
C VAL A 68 7.27 14.40 8.42
N SER A 69 7.04 15.68 8.75
CA SER A 69 5.72 16.30 8.66
C SER A 69 5.22 16.34 7.23
N GLU A 70 6.07 16.70 6.27
CA GLU A 70 5.72 16.70 4.85
C GLU A 70 5.42 15.28 4.35
N TYR A 71 6.24 14.29 4.71
CA TYR A 71 6.00 12.89 4.38
C TYR A 71 4.65 12.40 4.88
N MET A 72 4.31 12.78 6.11
CA MET A 72 3.05 12.41 6.73
C MET A 72 1.83 12.96 5.99
N LYS A 73 1.93 14.14 5.35
CA LYS A 73 0.85 14.71 4.53
C LYS A 73 0.60 13.92 3.26
N HIS A 74 1.66 13.31 2.70
CA HIS A 74 1.59 12.49 1.47
C HIS A 74 1.40 11.00 1.74
N SER A 75 1.50 10.55 2.99
CA SER A 75 1.19 9.18 3.39
C SER A 75 -0.31 8.88 3.28
N LEU A 76 -0.64 7.75 2.67
CA LEU A 76 -2.00 7.35 2.36
C LEU A 76 -2.76 6.93 3.63
N LYS A 77 -3.95 7.51 3.87
CA LYS A 77 -4.85 7.00 4.91
C LYS A 77 -5.69 5.85 4.36
N ARG A 78 -5.91 4.79 5.16
CA ARG A 78 -6.68 3.62 4.71
C ARG A 78 -8.10 3.96 4.26
N ASP A 79 -8.80 4.83 4.99
CA ASP A 79 -10.22 5.14 4.73
C ASP A 79 -10.42 6.46 3.95
N SER A 80 -9.41 6.85 3.16
CA SER A 80 -9.36 8.10 2.39
C SER A 80 -10.08 8.04 1.03
N PRO A 81 -10.46 9.18 0.44
CA PRO A 81 -10.87 9.27 -0.96
C PRO A 81 -9.84 8.69 -1.94
N GLU A 82 -8.56 8.85 -1.66
CA GLU A 82 -7.45 8.36 -2.45
C GLU A 82 -7.41 6.82 -2.49
N MET A 83 -7.56 6.16 -1.32
CA MET A 83 -7.69 4.71 -1.28
C MET A 83 -8.96 4.23 -1.98
N ARG A 84 -10.08 4.97 -1.82
CA ARG A 84 -11.34 4.66 -2.53
C ARG A 84 -11.16 4.70 -4.05
N THR A 85 -10.40 5.66 -4.56
CA THR A 85 -10.08 5.75 -5.99
C THR A 85 -9.37 4.49 -6.49
N ILE A 86 -8.38 3.99 -5.74
CA ILE A 86 -7.66 2.75 -6.08
C ILE A 86 -8.59 1.53 -6.00
N GLN A 87 -9.44 1.48 -4.97
CA GLN A 87 -10.46 0.44 -4.80
C GLN A 87 -11.45 0.39 -5.97
N GLU A 88 -11.98 1.54 -6.39
CA GLU A 88 -12.89 1.67 -7.51
C GLU A 88 -12.20 1.27 -8.83
N CYS A 89 -10.95 1.68 -9.03
CA CYS A 89 -10.15 1.28 -10.19
C CYS A 89 -9.95 -0.25 -10.25
N ALA A 90 -9.61 -0.89 -9.12
CA ALA A 90 -9.49 -2.34 -9.03
C ALA A 90 -10.82 -3.05 -9.37
N GLY A 91 -11.94 -2.56 -8.81
CA GLY A 91 -13.27 -3.09 -9.05
C GLY A 91 -13.73 -2.95 -10.50
N ALA A 92 -13.53 -1.77 -11.10
CA ALA A 92 -13.89 -1.49 -12.49
C ALA A 92 -13.12 -2.36 -13.49
N ASN A 93 -11.90 -2.77 -13.15
CA ASN A 93 -11.03 -3.59 -14.00
C ASN A 93 -11.04 -5.08 -13.62
N ASN A 94 -11.86 -5.50 -12.64
CA ASN A 94 -11.99 -6.89 -12.19
C ASN A 94 -10.62 -7.55 -11.86
N ILE A 95 -9.72 -6.80 -11.24
CA ILE A 95 -8.36 -7.23 -10.90
C ILE A 95 -8.11 -7.05 -9.40
N ALA A 96 -7.44 -8.02 -8.77
CA ALA A 96 -7.02 -7.91 -7.38
C ALA A 96 -5.75 -7.07 -7.28
N VAL A 97 -5.58 -6.34 -6.17
CA VAL A 97 -4.43 -5.45 -5.97
C VAL A 97 -3.78 -5.73 -4.60
N CYS A 98 -2.47 -5.96 -4.60
CA CYS A 98 -1.65 -5.98 -3.40
C CYS A 98 -0.84 -4.69 -3.33
N LEU A 99 -1.22 -3.78 -2.42
CA LEU A 99 -0.67 -2.44 -2.33
C LEU A 99 0.12 -2.26 -1.04
N GLY A 100 1.43 -1.99 -1.14
CA GLY A 100 2.26 -1.54 -0.03
C GLY A 100 2.31 -0.02 0.04
N TYR A 101 2.16 0.58 1.22
CA TYR A 101 2.14 2.03 1.38
C TYR A 101 2.55 2.44 2.80
N SER A 102 3.00 3.69 2.93
CA SER A 102 3.06 4.35 4.22
C SER A 102 1.65 4.79 4.61
N GLU A 103 1.15 4.21 5.69
CA GLU A 103 -0.16 4.51 6.24
C GLU A 103 -0.06 5.67 7.23
N ASN A 104 -0.82 6.73 6.97
CA ASN A 104 -1.10 7.75 7.98
C ASN A 104 -2.40 7.37 8.71
N ASP A 105 -2.27 7.07 10.00
CA ASP A 105 -3.38 6.83 10.93
C ASP A 105 -3.25 7.79 12.11
N ASN A 106 -4.08 8.85 12.11
CA ASN A 106 -4.10 9.88 13.15
C ASN A 106 -2.71 10.45 13.47
N ASP A 107 -2.00 10.90 12.43
CA ASP A 107 -0.65 11.49 12.52
C ASP A 107 0.42 10.52 13.05
N SER A 108 0.15 9.21 12.95
CA SER A 108 1.12 8.14 13.14
C SER A 108 1.38 7.42 11.83
N LEU A 109 2.66 7.13 11.55
CA LEU A 109 3.07 6.47 10.32
C LEU A 109 3.32 4.98 10.54
N TYR A 110 2.75 4.16 9.66
CA TYR A 110 2.94 2.72 9.65
C TYR A 110 3.37 2.24 8.26
N LEU A 111 4.17 1.16 8.20
CA LEU A 111 4.37 0.43 6.95
C LEU A 111 3.26 -0.59 6.81
N SER A 112 2.39 -0.38 5.82
CA SER A 112 1.16 -1.11 5.69
C SER A 112 1.02 -1.75 4.32
N GLN A 113 0.22 -2.82 4.29
CA GLN A 113 -0.14 -3.50 3.06
C GLN A 113 -1.64 -3.79 3.08
N SER A 114 -2.32 -3.41 2.01
CA SER A 114 -3.73 -3.71 1.78
C SER A 114 -3.88 -4.63 0.58
N PHE A 115 -4.75 -5.62 0.71
CA PHE A 115 -5.18 -6.50 -0.38
C PHE A 115 -6.60 -6.11 -0.77
N ILE A 116 -6.77 -5.60 -1.98
CA ILE A 116 -8.04 -5.19 -2.56
C ILE A 116 -8.50 -6.32 -3.48
N GLY A 117 -9.71 -6.81 -3.27
CA GLY A 117 -10.32 -7.83 -4.12
C GLY A 117 -10.77 -7.28 -5.47
N LYS A 118 -11.09 -8.19 -6.39
CA LYS A 118 -11.68 -7.87 -7.70
C LYS A 118 -13.02 -7.12 -7.62
N ASP A 119 -13.68 -7.14 -6.45
CA ASP A 119 -14.89 -6.38 -6.16
C ASP A 119 -14.62 -4.96 -5.63
N GLY A 120 -13.36 -4.52 -5.67
CA GLY A 120 -12.93 -3.21 -5.18
C GLY A 120 -12.96 -3.08 -3.65
N LYS A 121 -13.13 -4.17 -2.89
CA LYS A 121 -13.16 -4.12 -1.43
C LYS A 121 -11.83 -4.56 -0.85
N ILE A 122 -11.35 -3.86 0.18
CA ILE A 122 -10.21 -4.32 0.99
C ILE A 122 -10.61 -5.62 1.69
N LYS A 123 -9.89 -6.71 1.42
CA LYS A 123 -10.08 -8.04 2.03
C LYS A 123 -9.12 -8.29 3.18
N MET A 124 -7.95 -7.66 3.12
CA MET A 124 -6.93 -7.76 4.16
C MET A 124 -6.21 -6.43 4.27
N HIS A 125 -5.91 -6.04 5.50
CA HIS A 125 -5.03 -4.93 5.82
C HIS A 125 -4.09 -5.40 6.92
N ARG A 126 -2.79 -5.17 6.75
CA ARG A 126 -1.77 -5.50 7.75
C ARG A 126 -0.78 -4.36 7.92
N ARG A 127 -0.29 -4.20 9.14
CA ARG A 127 0.85 -3.33 9.49
C ARG A 127 2.07 -4.19 9.75
N LYS A 128 3.26 -3.75 9.33
CA LYS A 128 4.53 -4.43 9.60
C LYS A 128 4.75 -4.49 11.11
N ILE A 129 4.82 -5.70 11.66
CA ILE A 129 4.90 -5.94 13.12
C ILE A 129 6.21 -5.41 13.70
N ARG A 130 7.32 -5.57 12.96
CA ARG A 130 8.63 -5.04 13.31
C ARG A 130 9.21 -4.25 12.15
N PRO A 131 9.26 -2.91 12.23
CA PRO A 131 10.08 -2.11 11.34
C PRO A 131 11.55 -2.52 11.51
N THR A 132 12.30 -2.52 10.41
CA THR A 132 13.71 -2.91 10.41
C THR A 132 14.56 -1.71 10.83
N HIS A 133 15.38 -1.88 11.89
CA HIS A 133 16.38 -0.95 12.46
C HIS A 133 16.10 0.56 12.26
N VAL A 134 16.48 1.15 11.11
CA VAL A 134 16.35 2.58 10.78
C VAL A 134 14.90 3.09 10.76
N GLU A 135 13.95 2.24 10.36
CA GLU A 135 12.51 2.56 10.32
C GLU A 135 11.92 2.80 11.72
N THR A 136 12.55 2.23 12.75
CA THR A 136 12.08 2.29 14.15
C THR A 136 12.07 3.72 14.69
N HIS A 137 13.02 4.57 14.28
CA HIS A 137 13.16 5.91 14.85
C HIS A 137 12.12 6.91 14.30
N HIS A 138 11.72 6.75 13.04
CA HIS A 138 10.77 7.65 12.38
C HIS A 138 9.32 7.19 12.48
N LEU A 139 9.06 5.87 12.56
CA LEU A 139 7.71 5.30 12.49
C LEU A 139 7.11 4.93 13.86
N ARG A 140 7.85 5.09 14.97
CA ARG A 140 7.36 4.77 16.33
C ARG A 140 7.13 5.98 17.21
N ARG A 141 6.00 6.65 16.99
CA ARG A 141 5.23 7.25 18.10
C ARG A 141 3.74 6.96 17.97
N GLY A 142 3.40 5.67 17.98
CA GLY A 142 2.06 5.15 18.24
C GLY A 142 2.17 4.01 19.24
N GLN A 143 1.47 4.15 20.36
CA GLN A 143 1.59 3.39 21.61
C GLN A 143 1.62 1.86 21.45
N TRP A 144 2.54 1.21 22.15
CA TRP A 144 2.57 -0.24 22.33
C TRP A 144 1.28 -0.74 22.98
N ARG A 145 0.40 -1.35 22.19
CA ARG A 145 -0.48 -2.41 22.70
C ARG A 145 -0.16 -3.68 21.92
N LEU A 146 0.55 -4.58 22.60
CA LEU A 146 0.48 -6.00 22.32
C LEU A 146 -0.99 -6.39 22.41
N VAL A 147 -1.67 -6.54 21.28
CA VAL A 147 -2.84 -7.42 21.20
C VAL A 147 -2.32 -8.78 20.81
N ASP A 148 -1.67 -9.43 21.77
CA ASP A 148 -1.80 -10.87 21.88
C ASP A 148 -3.28 -11.15 22.13
N LYS A 149 -3.98 -11.63 21.11
CA LYS A 149 -4.82 -12.84 21.15
C LYS A 149 -5.63 -12.98 19.88
N CYS A 150 -5.41 -14.12 19.22
CA CYS A 150 -6.49 -14.84 18.56
C CYS A 150 -7.70 -14.93 19.50
N GLY A 151 -8.87 -14.59 18.98
CA GLY A 151 -10.19 -14.74 19.60
C GLY A 151 -11.23 -14.40 18.57
#